data_AF-F0G0N9-F1
#
_entry.id   AF-F0G0N9-F1
#
_cell.length_a   1.000
_cell.length_b   1.000
_cell.length_c   1.000
_cell.angle_alpha   90.00
_cell.angle_beta   90.00
_cell.angle_gamma   90.00
#
_symmetry.space_group_name_H-M   'P 1'
#
loop_
_entity.id
_entity.type
_entity.pdbx_description
1 polymer ?
#
loop_
_entity_poly.entity_id
_entity_poly.type
_entity_poly.pdbx_seq_one_letter_code
_entity_poly.pdbx_strand_id
1 'polypeptide(L)' 'MSRLIVVSNRVAAGEDTRPSAGGLAVGVMDALKETGGVWFGWNGEIVGTPDAAPAIQRDGNVTYATLGLTRRDYDQY' A
#
# COMPACT_ATOMS: atom_id res chain seq x y z
N MET A 1 -17.15 -2.22 -15.66
CA MET A 1 -16.40 -3.02 -14.67
C MET A 1 -15.89 -2.08 -13.60
N SER A 2 -16.08 -2.43 -12.33
CA SER A 2 -15.65 -1.63 -11.17
C SER A 2 -14.22 -2.03 -10.77
N ARG A 3 -13.41 -1.07 -10.29
CA ARG A 3 -12.06 -1.34 -9.78
C ARG A 3 -12.12 -1.72 -8.30
N LEU A 4 -11.40 -2.75 -7.89
CA LEU A 4 -11.19 -3.07 -6.48
C LEU A 4 -10.19 -2.08 -5.88
N ILE A 5 -10.57 -1.42 -4.78
CA ILE A 5 -9.72 -0.49 -4.04
C ILE A 5 -9.54 -1.03 -2.63
N VAL A 6 -8.30 -1.35 -2.28
CA VAL A 6 -7.91 -1.87 -0.97
C VAL A 6 -7.24 -0.74 -0.20
N VAL A 7 -7.67 -0.54 1.04
CA VAL A 7 -7.06 0.40 1.97
C VAL A 7 -6.61 -0.36 3.22
N SER A 8 -5.32 -0.30 3.54
CA SER A 8 -4.75 -0.97 4.72
C SER A 8 -3.65 -0.14 5.37
N ASN A 9 -3.37 -0.46 6.64
CA ASN A 9 -2.35 0.23 7.44
C ASN A 9 -0.94 0.07 6.88
N ARG A 10 -0.68 -0.98 6.09
CA ARG A 10 0.61 -1.21 5.44
C ARG A 10 0.41 -1.77 4.05
N VAL A 11 1.20 -1.27 3.11
CA VAL A 11 1.29 -1.78 1.75
C VAL A 11 2.67 -2.41 1.56
N ALA A 12 2.72 -3.65 1.09
CA ALA A 12 3.95 -4.31 0.67
C ALA A 12 4.07 -4.18 -0.86
N ALA A 13 4.75 -3.14 -1.33
CA ALA A 13 5.00 -2.93 -2.76
C ALA A 13 6.43 -3.39 -3.10
N GLY A 14 6.59 -4.29 -4.09
CA GLY A 14 7.91 -4.67 -4.64
C GLY A 14 8.65 -5.83 -3.95
N GLU A 15 9.99 -5.82 -4.04
CA GLU A 15 10.92 -6.86 -3.52
C GLU A 15 10.82 -7.12 -2.00
N ASP A 16 10.11 -6.25 -1.26
CA ASP A 16 9.73 -6.44 0.15
C ASP A 16 8.63 -7.51 0.37
N THR A 17 8.40 -8.37 -0.62
CA THR A 17 7.48 -9.51 -0.56
C THR A 17 7.99 -10.69 0.29
N ARG A 18 9.10 -10.55 1.03
CA ARG A 18 9.59 -11.53 2.03
C ARG A 18 10.16 -10.82 3.25
N PRO A 19 9.94 -11.26 4.52
CA PRO A 19 8.90 -12.09 5.12
C PRO A 19 8.07 -11.28 6.15
N SER A 20 7.64 -10.06 5.80
CA SER A 20 6.64 -9.30 6.60
C SER A 20 5.21 -9.50 6.11
N ALA A 21 5.00 -10.45 5.18
CA ALA A 21 3.70 -10.81 4.63
C ALA A 21 2.81 -11.46 5.70
N GLY A 22 2.23 -10.64 6.57
CA GLY A 22 1.08 -11.04 7.38
C GLY A 22 -0.08 -11.49 6.48
N GLY A 23 -0.95 -12.35 7.00
CA GLY A 23 -1.96 -13.07 6.20
C GLY A 23 -2.90 -12.20 5.35
N LEU A 24 -3.08 -10.93 5.71
CA LEU A 24 -3.87 -9.98 4.92
C LEU A 24 -3.23 -9.72 3.54
N ALA A 25 -1.91 -9.56 3.48
CA ALA A 25 -1.23 -9.21 2.23
C ALA A 25 -1.35 -10.32 1.18
N VAL A 26 -1.30 -11.58 1.62
CA VAL A 26 -1.46 -12.75 0.76
C VAL A 26 -2.89 -12.83 0.22
N GLY A 27 -3.90 -12.72 1.09
CA GLY A 27 -5.31 -12.85 0.67
C GLY A 27 -5.79 -11.73 -0.24
N VAL A 28 -5.29 -10.51 -0.04
CA VAL A 28 -5.74 -9.35 -0.81
C VAL A 28 -5.02 -9.22 -2.15
N MET A 29 -3.77 -9.69 -2.23
CA MET A 29 -3.00 -9.65 -3.47
C MET A 29 -3.63 -10.51 -4.56
N ASP A 30 -4.17 -11.68 -4.23
CA ASP A 30 -4.82 -12.56 -5.21
C ASP A 30 -6.06 -11.89 -5.83
N ALA A 31 -6.90 -11.26 -5.01
CA ALA A 31 -8.07 -10.52 -5.49
C ALA A 31 -7.68 -9.30 -6.35
N LEU A 32 -6.62 -8.57 -5.99
CA LEU A 32 -6.11 -7.43 -6.75
C LEU A 32 -5.50 -7.86 -8.09
N LYS A 33 -4.77 -8.99 -8.12
CA LYS A 33 -4.21 -9.56 -9.35
C LYS A 33 -5.28 -10.09 -10.30
N GLU A 34 -6.39 -10.63 -9.78
CA GLU A 34 -7.49 -11.10 -10.62
C GLU A 34 -8.29 -9.94 -11.22
N THR A 35 -8.68 -8.97 -10.40
CA THR A 35 -9.61 -7.90 -10.80
C THR A 35 -8.92 -6.68 -11.42
N GLY A 36 -7.64 -6.47 -11.13
CA GLY A 36 -6.97 -5.20 -11.35
C GLY A 36 -7.50 -4.13 -10.40
N GLY A 37 -6.61 -3.34 -9.80
CA GLY A 37 -7.04 -2.50 -8.69
C GLY A 37 -6.03 -1.49 -8.19
N VAL A 38 -6.40 -0.86 -7.07
CA VAL A 38 -5.50 0.02 -6.31
C VAL A 38 -5.34 -0.54 -4.91
N TRP A 39 -4.11 -0.59 -4.43
CA TRP A 39 -3.81 -0.81 -3.02
C TRP A 39 -3.19 0.46 -2.43
N PHE A 40 -3.93 1.09 -1.53
CA PHE A 40 -3.55 2.32 -0.87
C PHE A 40 -3.21 2.11 0.61
N GLY A 41 -2.18 2.80 1.10
CA GLY A 41 -1.79 2.77 2.52
C GLY A 41 -0.38 3.27 2.80
N TRP A 42 0.11 3.04 4.02
CA TRP A 42 1.43 3.51 4.44
C TRP A 42 2.56 2.68 3.80
N ASN A 43 3.60 3.35 3.31
CA ASN A 43 4.80 2.72 2.75
C ASN A 43 5.74 2.18 3.84
N GLY A 44 5.63 2.68 5.08
CA GLY A 44 6.51 2.33 6.18
C GLY A 44 7.57 3.32 6.57
N GLU A 45 7.64 4.43 5.86
CA GLU A 45 8.63 5.46 6.09
C GLU A 45 8.03 6.54 6.99
N ILE A 46 8.85 7.01 7.93
CA ILE A 46 8.55 8.20 8.72
C ILE A 46 9.18 9.40 8.01
N VAL A 47 8.34 10.32 7.56
CA VAL A 47 8.75 11.52 6.82
C VAL A 47 8.76 12.76 7.70
N GLY A 48 9.55 13.77 7.34
CA GLY A 48 9.64 15.03 8.10
C GLY A 48 8.43 15.95 7.94
N THR A 49 7.77 15.89 6.78
CA THR A 49 6.58 16.66 6.44
C THR A 49 5.56 15.76 5.72
N PRO A 50 4.25 16.03 5.82
CA PRO A 50 3.24 15.24 5.12
C PRO A 50 3.47 15.24 3.62
N ASP A 51 3.31 14.08 2.98
CA ASP A 51 3.36 13.97 1.53
C ASP A 51 2.19 14.72 0.88
N ALA A 52 2.46 15.46 -0.19
CA ALA A 52 1.43 16.19 -0.93
C ALA A 52 0.51 15.26 -1.75
N ALA A 53 1.01 14.10 -2.14
CA ALA A 53 0.29 13.08 -2.91
C ALA A 53 0.94 11.70 -2.67
N PRO A 54 0.17 10.60 -2.80
CA PRO A 54 0.73 9.26 -2.71
C PRO A 54 1.72 8.98 -3.84
N ALA A 55 2.81 8.29 -3.51
CA ALA A 55 3.69 7.68 -4.48
C ALA A 55 2.93 6.58 -5.23
N ILE A 56 2.91 6.68 -6.56
CA ILE A 56 2.19 5.73 -7.42
C ILE A 56 3.19 4.78 -8.07
N GLN A 57 3.05 3.48 -7.79
CA GLN A 57 3.80 2.42 -8.45
C GLN A 57 2.84 1.43 -9.10
N ARG A 58 3.18 0.92 -10.28
CA ARG A 58 2.39 -0.13 -10.95
C ARG A 58 3.22 -1.39 -11.08
N ASP A 59 2.59 -2.52 -10.75
CA ASP A 59 3.12 -3.86 -10.97
C ASP A 59 2.04 -4.72 -11.61
N GLY A 60 2.26 -5.13 -12.86
CA GLY A 60 1.22 -5.78 -13.66
C GLY A 60 -0.07 -4.95 -13.75
N ASN A 61 -1.19 -5.50 -13.27
CA ASN A 61 -2.49 -4.84 -13.24
C ASN A 61 -2.84 -4.20 -11.89
N VAL A 62 -1.90 -4.20 -10.93
CA VAL A 62 -2.08 -3.62 -9.60
C VAL A 62 -1.39 -2.26 -9.54
N THR A 63 -2.09 -1.26 -9.01
CA THR A 63 -1.52 0.06 -8.69
C THR A 63 -1.34 0.18 -7.19
N TYR A 64 -0.11 0.36 -6.72
CA TYR A 64 0.17 0.75 -5.35
C TYR A 64 0.16 2.28 -5.25
N ALA A 65 -0.54 2.79 -4.25
CA ALA A 65 -0.61 4.21 -3.94
C ALA A 65 -0.22 4.40 -2.48
N THR A 66 1.04 4.74 -2.21
CA THR A 66 1.58 4.73 -0.84
C THR A 66 1.99 6.10 -0.35
N LEU A 67 1.89 6.32 0.95
CA LEU A 67 2.29 7.57 1.61
C LEU A 67 3.28 7.25 2.73
N GLY A 68 4.21 8.15 2.99
CA GLY A 68 4.91 8.24 4.27
C GLY A 68 4.00 8.89 5.32
N LEU A 69 4.25 8.58 6.59
CA LEU A 69 3.57 9.24 7.72
C LEU A 69 4.57 10.13 8.43
N THR A 70 4.14 11.31 8.91
CA THR A 70 5.01 12.05 9.83
C THR A 70 5.13 11.30 11.15
N ARG A 71 6.15 11.64 11.96
CA ARG A 71 6.28 11.01 13.27
C ARG A 71 5.02 11.19 14.12
N ARG A 72 4.45 12.40 14.09
CA ARG A 72 3.19 12.71 14.77
C ARG A 72 2.04 11.86 14.25
N ASP A 73 1.90 11.75 12.93
CA ASP A 73 0.79 10.99 12.34
C ASP A 73 0.93 9.51 12.70
N TYR A 74 2.14 8.95 12.65
CA TYR A 74 2.39 7.57 13.07
C TYR A 74 2.05 7.33 14.56
N ASP A 75 2.44 8.24 15.45
CA ASP A 75 2.14 8.12 16.89
C ASP A 75 0.64 8.33 17.20
N GLN A 76 -0.14 8.90 16.27
CA GLN A 76 -1.59 9.18 16.40
C GLN A 76 -2.48 8.21 15.60
N TYR A 77 -1.89 7.33 14.80
CA TYR A 77 -2.58 6.38 13.93
C TYR A 77 -3.01 5.13 14.70
#